data_AF-A0A1Q7P6H7-F1
#
_entry.id   AF-A0A1Q7P6H7-F1
#
_cell.length_a   1.000
_cell.length_b   1.000
_cell.length_c   1.000
_cell.angle_alpha   90.00
_cell.angle_beta   90.00
_cell.angle_gamma   90.00
#
_symmetry.space_group_name_H-M   'P 1'
#
loop_
_entity.id
_entity.type
_entity.pdbx_description
1 polymer ?
#
loop_
_entity_poly.entity_id
_entity_poly.type
_entity_poly.pdbx_seq_one_letter_code
_entity_poly.pdbx_strand_id
1 'polypeptide(L)'
;MPILEKLAQPSQARHWTDSIPLEYHYTAGVAGEEFRRELRDNGRFLVSKCSKCKNTYIPARMYCPDCFIEMKDQFPIDMPGYVYSFTSVNRNRSGSDTDSPIMVCLVKFEGVKGGIVHLINMDDPNRVSIGMKVTPSLRNQSERTGAITDIIAFIPISTGPSKVTSGEGKAKTQDAEAGKIQARSLLHSIEESGYPIEVDEMTISSLRSKIGKGELLTREEDRLLRGLGDKAREWRKAVKSSSETEPDDTLSG
;
A
#
# COMPACT_ATOMS: atom_id res chain seq x y z
N MET A 1 30.40 -20.38 -27.54
CA MET A 1 31.58 -21.19 -27.18
C MET A 1 31.82 -21.02 -25.69
N PRO A 2 31.98 -22.11 -24.91
CA PRO A 2 32.31 -21.96 -23.50
C PRO A 2 33.72 -21.36 -23.37
N ILE A 3 33.89 -20.41 -22.46
CA ILE A 3 35.20 -19.86 -22.10
C ILE A 3 35.96 -20.99 -21.38
N LEU A 4 36.86 -21.66 -22.10
CA LEU A 4 37.73 -22.73 -21.57
C LEU A 4 38.91 -22.17 -20.77
N GLU A 5 39.14 -20.86 -20.85
CA GLU A 5 40.23 -20.16 -20.15
C GLU A 5 39.70 -19.46 -18.90
N LYS A 6 39.98 -20.04 -17.74
CA LYS A 6 39.62 -19.44 -16.45
C LYS A 6 40.74 -18.49 -16.04
N LEU A 7 40.44 -17.21 -15.85
CA LEU A 7 41.39 -16.25 -15.27
C LEU A 7 41.72 -16.69 -13.84
N ALA A 8 42.90 -17.26 -13.63
CA ALA A 8 43.37 -17.75 -12.34
C ALA A 8 44.21 -16.71 -11.58
N GLN A 9 44.65 -15.65 -12.27
CA GLN A 9 45.47 -14.57 -11.71
C GLN A 9 44.76 -13.22 -11.88
N PRO A 10 44.54 -12.45 -10.80
CA PRO A 10 43.89 -11.13 -10.87
C PRO A 10 44.63 -10.13 -11.77
N SER A 11 45.95 -10.25 -11.90
CA SER A 11 46.77 -9.42 -12.79
C SER A 11 46.46 -9.61 -14.27
N GLN A 12 45.81 -10.72 -14.64
CA GLN A 12 45.39 -11.02 -16.01
C GLN A 12 43.97 -10.51 -16.31
N ALA A 13 43.26 -9.97 -15.30
CA ALA A 13 41.98 -9.33 -15.53
C ALA A 13 42.19 -8.12 -16.44
N ARG A 14 41.68 -8.21 -17.67
CA ARG A 14 41.64 -7.08 -18.59
C ARG A 14 40.55 -6.13 -18.13
N HIS A 15 40.87 -4.84 -18.07
CA HIS A 15 39.87 -3.81 -17.87
C HIS A 15 39.25 -3.47 -19.23
N TRP A 16 37.93 -3.35 -19.27
CA TRP A 16 37.22 -2.86 -20.45
C TRP A 16 37.04 -1.35 -20.28
N THR A 17 37.67 -0.53 -21.13
CA THR A 17 37.68 0.94 -21.01
C THR A 17 36.45 1.62 -21.60
N ASP A 18 35.66 0.88 -22.39
CA ASP A 18 34.48 1.41 -23.08
C ASP A 18 33.19 1.00 -22.34
N SER A 19 32.03 1.38 -22.89
CA SER A 19 30.74 0.92 -22.42
C SER A 19 30.59 -0.58 -22.72
N ILE A 20 30.30 -1.39 -21.71
CA ILE A 20 29.81 -2.75 -21.92
C ILE A 20 28.29 -2.62 -22.13
N PRO A 21 27.76 -2.84 -23.34
CA PRO A 21 26.32 -2.83 -23.55
C PRO A 21 25.72 -4.07 -22.89
N LEU A 22 25.26 -3.91 -21.65
CA LEU A 22 24.59 -4.96 -20.90
C LEU A 22 23.09 -4.92 -21.22
N GLU A 23 22.67 -5.75 -22.17
CA GLU A 23 21.25 -5.99 -22.41
C GLU A 23 20.77 -7.12 -21.48
N TYR A 24 20.02 -6.74 -20.45
CA TYR A 24 19.43 -7.69 -19.51
C TYR A 24 18.03 -8.09 -19.97
N HIS A 25 17.91 -9.25 -20.60
CA HIS A 25 16.62 -9.90 -20.81
C HIS A 25 16.28 -10.80 -19.63
N TYR A 26 15.60 -10.25 -18.62
CA TYR A 26 15.03 -11.05 -17.53
C TYR A 26 13.82 -11.82 -18.04
N THR A 27 14.00 -13.12 -18.29
CA THR A 27 12.88 -14.01 -18.56
C THR A 27 12.15 -14.33 -17.26
N ALA A 28 10.82 -14.50 -17.31
CA ALA A 28 10.03 -14.83 -16.12
C ALA A 28 10.30 -16.25 -15.57
N GLY A 29 11.08 -17.07 -16.30
CA GLY A 29 11.21 -18.51 -16.06
C GLY A 29 9.93 -19.28 -16.38
N VAL A 30 9.97 -20.61 -16.28
CA VAL A 30 8.83 -21.49 -16.65
C VAL A 30 7.59 -21.18 -15.79
N ALA A 31 7.74 -21.20 -14.46
CA ALA A 31 6.62 -20.93 -13.55
C ALA A 31 6.08 -19.50 -13.63
N GLY A 32 6.95 -18.50 -13.89
CA GLY A 32 6.51 -17.13 -14.08
C GLY A 32 5.79 -16.94 -15.41
N GLU A 33 6.21 -17.63 -16.48
CA GLU A 33 5.48 -17.67 -17.75
C GLU A 33 4.11 -18.34 -17.59
N GLU A 34 4.02 -19.45 -16.86
CA GLU A 34 2.76 -20.13 -16.55
C GLU A 34 1.81 -19.23 -15.75
N PHE A 35 2.32 -18.51 -14.73
CA PHE A 35 1.53 -17.51 -14.00
C PHE A 35 0.98 -16.42 -14.93
N ARG A 36 1.82 -15.88 -15.82
CA ARG A 36 1.41 -14.84 -16.78
C ARG A 36 0.36 -15.35 -17.76
N ARG A 37 0.52 -16.57 -18.28
CA ARG A 37 -0.48 -17.21 -19.16
C ARG A 37 -1.79 -17.45 -18.44
N GLU A 38 -1.75 -17.93 -17.20
CA GLU A 38 -2.96 -18.15 -16.40
C GLU A 38 -3.71 -16.83 -16.12
N LEU A 39 -2.98 -15.75 -15.83
CA LEU A 39 -3.56 -14.42 -15.68
C LEU A 39 -4.16 -13.92 -17.00
N ARG A 40 -3.47 -14.10 -18.12
CA ARG A 40 -3.92 -13.67 -19.45
C ARG A 40 -5.16 -14.44 -19.90
N ASP A 41 -5.12 -15.75 -19.82
CA ASP A 41 -6.07 -16.65 -20.47
C ASP A 41 -7.27 -16.93 -19.57
N ASN A 42 -7.08 -17.00 -18.25
CA ASN A 42 -8.14 -17.37 -17.31
C ASN A 42 -8.45 -16.28 -16.28
N GLY A 43 -7.60 -15.26 -16.12
CA GLY A 43 -7.80 -14.22 -15.12
C GLY A 43 -7.65 -14.74 -13.70
N ARG A 44 -6.88 -15.81 -13.50
CA ARG A 44 -6.65 -16.43 -12.20
C ARG A 44 -5.20 -16.26 -11.79
N PHE A 45 -4.95 -16.40 -10.50
CA PHE A 45 -3.60 -16.40 -9.97
C PHE A 45 -3.09 -17.82 -9.79
N LEU A 46 -2.00 -18.14 -10.48
CA LEU A 46 -1.34 -19.42 -10.35
C LEU A 46 -0.40 -19.42 -9.14
N VAL A 47 -0.45 -20.49 -8.35
CA VAL A 47 0.46 -20.71 -7.22
C VAL A 47 1.22 -22.01 -7.40
N SER A 48 2.32 -22.17 -6.68
CA SER A 48 3.07 -23.43 -6.61
C SER A 48 3.10 -23.96 -5.20
N LYS A 49 2.96 -25.28 -5.02
CA LYS A 49 3.01 -25.94 -3.71
C LYS A 49 4.21 -26.87 -3.58
N CYS A 50 4.90 -26.77 -2.46
CA CYS A 50 6.05 -27.62 -2.17
C CYS A 50 5.57 -29.01 -1.72
N SER A 51 6.05 -30.06 -2.37
CA SER A 51 5.71 -31.44 -2.01
C SER A 51 6.23 -31.84 -0.62
N LYS A 52 7.31 -31.21 -0.12
CA LYS A 52 7.95 -31.50 1.18
C LYS A 52 7.32 -30.72 2.33
N CYS A 53 7.46 -29.39 2.37
CA CYS A 53 6.95 -28.57 3.48
C CYS A 53 5.49 -28.11 3.32
N LYS A 54 4.85 -28.42 2.18
CA LYS A 54 3.46 -28.05 1.87
C LYS A 54 3.18 -26.54 1.77
N ASN A 55 4.20 -25.68 1.87
CA ASN A 55 4.07 -24.25 1.63
C ASN A 55 3.61 -23.98 0.19
N THR A 56 2.64 -23.10 0.05
CA THR A 56 2.13 -22.60 -1.23
C THR A 56 2.66 -21.19 -1.46
N TYR A 57 3.04 -20.84 -2.69
CA TYR A 57 3.63 -19.54 -3.01
C TYR A 57 2.95 -18.85 -4.19
N ILE A 58 2.82 -17.53 -4.06
CA ILE A 58 2.39 -16.62 -5.12
C ILE A 58 3.45 -15.52 -5.35
N PRO A 59 3.76 -15.14 -6.60
CA PRO A 59 3.46 -15.88 -7.83
C PRO A 59 4.03 -17.30 -7.82
N ALA A 60 3.53 -18.16 -8.72
CA ALA A 60 4.06 -19.50 -8.97
C ALA A 60 5.58 -19.46 -9.19
N ARG A 61 6.28 -20.49 -8.70
CA ARG A 61 7.75 -20.60 -8.74
C ARG A 61 8.19 -22.05 -8.95
N MET A 62 9.32 -22.25 -9.62
CA MET A 62 9.88 -23.58 -9.88
C MET A 62 10.58 -24.22 -8.67
N TYR A 63 10.82 -23.47 -7.59
CA TYR A 63 11.67 -23.93 -6.50
C TYR A 63 11.22 -23.43 -5.13
N CYS A 64 11.30 -24.31 -4.13
CA CYS A 64 10.97 -23.96 -2.76
C CYS A 64 12.18 -23.33 -2.06
N PRO A 65 12.10 -22.07 -1.60
CA PRO A 65 13.21 -21.41 -0.93
C PRO A 65 13.53 -22.01 0.45
N ASP A 66 12.58 -22.71 1.08
CA ASP A 66 12.76 -23.30 2.41
C ASP A 66 13.36 -24.72 2.33
N CYS A 67 12.91 -25.52 1.35
CA CYS A 67 13.25 -26.95 1.23
C CYS A 67 14.35 -27.24 0.23
N PHE A 68 14.68 -26.27 -0.61
CA PHE A 68 15.67 -26.42 -1.66
C PHE A 68 15.35 -27.52 -2.69
N ILE A 69 14.07 -27.67 -3.05
CA ILE A 69 13.60 -28.65 -4.05
C ILE A 69 12.74 -28.02 -5.14
N GLU A 70 12.70 -28.67 -6.29
CA GLU A 70 11.82 -28.33 -7.41
C GLU A 70 10.34 -28.44 -7.00
N MET A 71 9.53 -27.51 -7.48
CA MET A 71 8.09 -27.44 -7.28
C MET A 71 7.37 -27.63 -8.61
N LYS A 72 6.67 -28.76 -8.75
CA LYS A 72 5.91 -29.12 -9.96
C LYS A 72 4.40 -29.00 -9.80
N ASP A 73 3.92 -29.00 -8.55
CA ASP A 73 2.51 -28.87 -8.24
C ASP A 73 2.11 -27.40 -8.33
N GLN A 74 1.31 -27.07 -9.35
CA GLN A 74 0.78 -25.75 -9.60
C GLN A 74 -0.73 -25.82 -9.79
N PHE A 75 -1.43 -24.84 -9.25
CA PHE A 75 -2.88 -24.73 -9.38
C PHE A 75 -3.31 -23.27 -9.27
N PRO A 76 -4.45 -22.89 -9.88
CA PRO A 76 -5.01 -21.56 -9.68
C PRO A 76 -5.66 -21.46 -8.31
N ILE A 77 -5.68 -20.24 -7.74
CA ILE A 77 -6.48 -19.90 -6.56
C ILE A 77 -7.69 -19.06 -6.97
N ASP A 78 -8.82 -19.29 -6.29
CA ASP A 78 -10.11 -18.61 -6.49
C ASP A 78 -10.56 -17.82 -5.24
N MET A 79 -9.77 -17.89 -4.17
CA MET A 79 -10.03 -17.20 -2.92
C MET A 79 -9.73 -15.69 -3.02
N PRO A 80 -10.46 -14.85 -2.26
CA PRO A 80 -10.17 -13.43 -2.20
C PRO A 80 -8.82 -13.17 -1.51
N GLY A 81 -8.16 -12.10 -1.94
CA GLY A 81 -7.01 -11.57 -1.24
C GLY A 81 -7.43 -10.69 -0.07
N TYR A 82 -6.46 -10.28 0.74
CA TYR A 82 -6.63 -9.25 1.74
C TYR A 82 -5.48 -8.24 1.68
N VAL A 83 -5.78 -6.98 2.00
CA VAL A 83 -4.78 -5.91 2.11
C VAL A 83 -3.89 -6.21 3.32
N TYR A 84 -2.64 -6.58 3.09
CA TYR A 84 -1.67 -6.81 4.16
C TYR A 84 -1.01 -5.51 4.62
N SER A 85 -0.66 -4.65 3.66
CA SER A 85 -0.17 -3.29 3.91
C SER A 85 -0.53 -2.40 2.72
N PHE A 86 -0.55 -1.09 2.94
CA PHE A 86 -0.85 -0.11 1.89
C PHE A 86 -0.16 1.22 2.17
N THR A 87 -0.09 2.06 1.14
CA THR A 87 0.41 3.43 1.23
C THR A 87 -0.29 4.33 0.21
N SER A 88 -0.28 5.63 0.46
CA SER A 88 -0.73 6.66 -0.47
C SER A 88 0.46 7.29 -1.18
N VAL A 89 0.41 7.33 -2.50
CA VAL A 89 1.39 8.02 -3.35
C VAL A 89 0.78 9.34 -3.81
N ASN A 90 1.30 10.45 -3.30
CA ASN A 90 0.79 11.81 -3.58
C ASN A 90 1.66 12.59 -4.58
N ARG A 91 2.79 12.01 -5.00
CA ARG A 91 3.72 12.63 -5.94
C ARG A 91 4.07 11.68 -7.06
N ASN A 92 4.16 12.22 -8.26
CA ASN A 92 4.55 11.46 -9.43
C ASN A 92 6.08 11.34 -9.55
N ARG A 93 6.55 10.67 -10.60
CA ARG A 93 7.98 10.44 -10.84
C ARG A 93 8.79 11.72 -11.05
N SER A 94 8.18 12.80 -11.53
CA SER A 94 8.82 14.12 -11.64
C SER A 94 8.82 14.91 -10.33
N GLY A 95 8.20 14.39 -9.26
CA GLY A 95 8.10 15.04 -7.97
C GLY A 95 6.96 16.05 -7.84
N SER A 96 6.15 16.23 -8.89
CA SER A 96 4.95 17.06 -8.81
C SER A 96 3.82 16.31 -8.13
N ASP A 97 2.91 17.04 -7.50
CA ASP A 97 1.74 16.45 -6.86
C ASP A 97 0.84 15.77 -7.90
N THR A 98 0.17 14.71 -7.46
CA THR A 98 -0.85 14.00 -8.24
C THR A 98 -2.22 14.63 -8.03
N ASP A 99 -3.07 14.67 -9.06
CA ASP A 99 -4.45 15.19 -8.98
C ASP A 99 -5.27 14.54 -7.86
N SER A 100 -5.01 13.25 -7.59
CA SER A 100 -5.56 12.51 -6.47
C SER A 100 -4.54 11.50 -5.92
N PRO A 101 -4.57 11.20 -4.60
CA PRO A 101 -3.70 10.19 -4.01
C PRO A 101 -3.89 8.82 -4.67
N ILE A 102 -2.80 8.24 -5.19
CA ILE A 102 -2.82 6.89 -5.74
C ILE A 102 -2.57 5.91 -4.60
N MET A 103 -3.51 4.99 -4.40
CA MET A 103 -3.40 3.98 -3.35
C MET A 103 -2.73 2.72 -3.88
N VAL A 104 -1.63 2.33 -3.24
CA VAL A 104 -0.87 1.11 -3.56
C VAL A 104 -0.92 0.18 -2.36
N CYS A 105 -1.14 -1.11 -2.60
CA CYS A 105 -1.24 -2.12 -1.54
C CYS A 105 -0.43 -3.38 -1.86
N LEU A 106 -0.01 -4.07 -0.81
CA LEU A 106 0.42 -5.46 -0.88
C LEU A 106 -0.77 -6.35 -0.51
N VAL A 107 -1.23 -7.14 -1.48
CA VAL A 107 -2.31 -8.12 -1.30
C VAL A 107 -1.72 -9.49 -1.01
N LYS A 108 -2.21 -10.14 0.04
CA LYS A 108 -1.86 -11.52 0.39
C LYS A 108 -3.09 -12.42 0.34
N PHE A 109 -2.85 -13.73 0.31
CA PHE A 109 -3.90 -14.74 0.25
C PHE A 109 -3.70 -15.71 1.42
N GLU A 110 -4.80 -16.12 2.05
CA GLU A 110 -4.74 -16.96 3.26
C GLU A 110 -4.01 -18.29 2.97
N GLY A 111 -3.07 -18.67 3.84
CA GLY A 111 -2.25 -19.87 3.65
C GLY A 111 -1.27 -19.85 2.47
N VAL A 112 -1.11 -18.73 1.76
CA VAL A 112 -0.18 -18.59 0.62
C VAL A 112 0.94 -17.60 0.95
N LYS A 113 2.19 -18.04 0.80
CA LYS A 113 3.38 -17.20 0.98
C LYS A 113 3.60 -16.30 -0.23
N GLY A 114 4.11 -15.10 0.01
CA GLY A 114 4.29 -14.06 -1.00
C GLY A 114 3.10 -13.09 -1.02
N GLY A 115 2.87 -12.45 -2.16
CA GLY A 115 1.80 -11.48 -2.36
C GLY A 115 1.93 -10.75 -3.68
N ILE A 116 0.92 -9.95 -4.01
CA ILE A 116 0.88 -9.12 -5.21
C ILE A 116 0.85 -7.66 -4.77
N VAL A 117 1.83 -6.87 -5.19
CA VAL A 117 1.81 -5.42 -5.01
C VAL A 117 1.07 -4.80 -6.16
N HIS A 118 0.01 -4.04 -5.89
CA HIS A 118 -0.74 -3.36 -6.93
C HIS A 118 -1.62 -2.21 -6.42
N LEU A 119 -2.26 -1.51 -7.35
CA LEU A 119 -3.24 -0.47 -7.06
C LEU A 119 -4.47 -1.03 -6.34
N ILE A 120 -5.06 -0.23 -5.47
CA ILE A 120 -6.41 -0.45 -4.93
C ILE A 120 -7.33 0.66 -5.45
N ASN A 121 -8.46 0.27 -6.04
CA ASN A 121 -9.44 1.21 -6.56
C ASN A 121 -10.56 1.38 -5.53
N MET A 122 -10.65 2.59 -4.96
CA MET A 122 -11.64 2.98 -3.99
C MET A 122 -11.98 4.47 -4.12
N ASP A 123 -13.26 4.80 -3.97
CA ASP A 123 -13.75 6.18 -4.07
C ASP A 123 -13.18 7.09 -2.97
N ASP A 124 -12.94 6.54 -1.78
CA ASP A 124 -12.35 7.25 -0.65
C ASP A 124 -11.10 6.51 -0.16
N PRO A 125 -9.90 7.04 -0.42
CA PRO A 125 -8.63 6.49 0.05
C PRO A 125 -8.58 6.22 1.57
N ASN A 126 -9.30 7.00 2.37
CA ASN A 126 -9.29 6.86 3.83
C ASN A 126 -10.02 5.60 4.32
N ARG A 127 -10.80 4.96 3.46
CA ARG A 127 -11.52 3.72 3.81
C ARG A 127 -10.64 2.48 3.64
N VAL A 128 -9.47 2.58 3.00
CA VAL A 128 -8.53 1.46 2.88
C VAL A 128 -8.04 1.08 4.27
N SER A 129 -8.07 -0.21 4.60
CA SER A 129 -7.63 -0.73 5.90
C SER A 129 -6.91 -2.06 5.75
N ILE A 130 -5.98 -2.34 6.66
CA ILE A 130 -5.32 -3.63 6.76
C ILE A 130 -6.36 -4.70 7.09
N GLY A 131 -6.28 -5.85 6.41
CA GLY A 131 -7.22 -6.96 6.53
C GLY A 131 -8.45 -6.85 5.62
N MET A 132 -8.64 -5.74 4.91
CA MET A 132 -9.75 -5.58 3.96
C MET A 132 -9.68 -6.66 2.87
N LYS A 133 -10.80 -7.37 2.66
CA LYS A 133 -10.92 -8.37 1.59
C LYS A 133 -11.07 -7.70 0.23
N VAL A 134 -10.30 -8.18 -0.74
CA VAL A 134 -10.24 -7.61 -2.08
C VAL A 134 -10.22 -8.69 -3.16
N THR A 135 -10.72 -8.34 -4.33
CA THR A 135 -10.64 -9.16 -5.55
C THR A 135 -9.98 -8.34 -6.66
N PRO A 136 -9.21 -8.95 -7.58
CA PRO A 136 -8.69 -8.21 -8.72
C PRO A 136 -9.81 -7.78 -9.67
N SER A 137 -9.77 -6.53 -10.10
CA SER A 137 -10.46 -6.03 -11.28
C SER A 137 -9.51 -6.18 -12.47
N LEU A 138 -9.87 -7.01 -13.43
CA LEU A 138 -9.03 -7.31 -14.60
C LEU A 138 -9.51 -6.52 -15.81
N ARG A 139 -8.60 -6.30 -16.76
CA ARG A 139 -8.97 -5.89 -18.12
C ARG A 139 -9.86 -6.95 -18.77
N ASN A 140 -10.57 -6.53 -19.83
CA ASN A 140 -11.31 -7.45 -20.66
C ASN A 140 -10.40 -8.55 -21.19
N GLN A 141 -10.92 -9.76 -21.29
CA GLN A 141 -10.17 -10.95 -21.72
C GLN A 141 -9.34 -10.71 -22.98
N SER A 142 -9.89 -10.03 -23.98
CA SER A 142 -9.25 -9.73 -25.27
C SER A 142 -8.11 -8.72 -25.19
N GLU A 143 -8.00 -7.96 -24.10
CA GLU A 143 -6.99 -6.92 -23.88
C GLU A 143 -5.84 -7.37 -22.97
N ARG A 144 -5.95 -8.59 -22.42
CA ARG A 144 -4.94 -9.14 -21.51
C ARG A 144 -3.75 -9.67 -22.30
N THR A 145 -2.55 -9.42 -21.79
CA THR A 145 -1.26 -9.71 -22.43
C THR A 145 -0.38 -10.68 -21.62
N GLY A 146 -0.79 -11.02 -20.40
CA GLY A 146 0.01 -11.71 -19.39
C GLY A 146 0.86 -10.78 -18.53
N ALA A 147 0.74 -9.46 -18.69
CA ALA A 147 1.41 -8.49 -17.85
C ALA A 147 0.68 -8.34 -16.50
N ILE A 148 1.39 -7.97 -15.44
CA ILE A 148 0.74 -7.68 -14.14
C ILE A 148 -0.26 -6.52 -14.25
N THR A 149 -0.07 -5.65 -15.25
CA THR A 149 -0.97 -4.54 -15.61
C THR A 149 -2.26 -4.98 -16.30
N ASP A 150 -2.44 -6.28 -16.56
CA ASP A 150 -3.75 -6.83 -16.92
C ASP A 150 -4.72 -6.78 -15.74
N ILE A 151 -4.18 -6.72 -14.52
CA ILE A 151 -4.93 -6.31 -13.34
C ILE A 151 -5.00 -4.77 -13.40
N ILE A 152 -6.21 -4.20 -13.40
CA ILE A 152 -6.41 -2.76 -13.38
C ILE A 152 -6.13 -2.23 -11.96
N ALA A 153 -6.76 -2.86 -10.97
CA ALA A 153 -6.60 -2.61 -9.55
C ALA A 153 -7.25 -3.74 -8.76
N PHE A 154 -7.00 -3.81 -7.45
CA PHE A 154 -7.83 -4.57 -6.53
C PHE A 154 -9.02 -3.72 -6.08
N ILE A 155 -10.19 -4.35 -5.94
CA ILE A 155 -11.41 -3.71 -5.46
C ILE A 155 -11.89 -4.40 -4.17
N PRO A 156 -12.44 -3.66 -3.20
CA PRO A 156 -13.05 -4.25 -2.02
C PRO A 156 -14.20 -5.18 -2.39
N ILE A 157 -14.26 -6.34 -1.74
CA ILE A 157 -15.44 -7.20 -1.84
C ILE A 157 -16.46 -6.61 -0.88
N SER A 158 -17.61 -6.19 -1.40
CA SER A 158 -18.73 -5.79 -0.55
C SER A 158 -19.20 -7.02 0.25
N THR A 159 -18.68 -7.20 1.45
CA THR A 159 -19.43 -7.94 2.45
C THR A 159 -20.67 -7.09 2.73
N GLY A 160 -21.82 -7.52 2.21
CA GLY A 160 -23.11 -6.93 2.55
C GLY A 160 -23.25 -6.74 4.06
N PRO A 161 -24.06 -5.77 4.50
CA PRO A 161 -24.00 -5.22 5.83
C PRO A 161 -24.34 -6.28 6.88
N SER A 162 -23.58 -6.32 7.99
CA SER A 162 -24.14 -6.77 9.25
C SER A 162 -25.45 -6.02 9.45
N LYS A 163 -26.55 -6.76 9.56
CA LYS A 163 -27.87 -6.26 9.93
C LYS A 163 -27.73 -5.36 11.17
N VAL A 164 -27.70 -4.05 10.96
CA VAL A 164 -28.32 -3.11 11.89
C VAL A 164 -29.70 -2.90 11.30
N THR A 165 -30.67 -3.53 11.95
CA THR A 165 -32.09 -3.30 11.68
C THR A 165 -32.36 -1.80 11.74
N SER A 166 -32.68 -1.23 10.59
CA SER A 166 -33.29 0.09 10.46
C SER A 166 -34.66 0.06 11.12
N GLY A 167 -34.68 0.36 12.42
CA GLY A 167 -35.82 0.99 13.06
C GLY A 167 -35.85 2.44 12.61
N GLU A 168 -36.92 2.80 11.89
CA GLU A 168 -37.17 4.15 11.43
C GLU A 168 -37.23 5.15 12.60
N GLY A 169 -36.57 6.30 12.43
CA GLY A 169 -36.82 7.53 13.18
C GLY A 169 -36.08 7.72 14.51
N LYS A 170 -34.79 8.15 14.45
CA LYS A 170 -34.11 9.04 15.46
C LYS A 170 -32.62 9.36 15.20
N ALA A 171 -31.96 8.79 14.19
CA ALA A 171 -30.49 8.80 14.06
C ALA A 171 -29.81 10.12 13.60
N LYS A 172 -30.50 11.06 12.93
CA LYS A 172 -29.82 12.24 12.35
C LYS A 172 -29.23 13.23 13.37
N THR A 173 -29.70 13.22 14.61
CA THR A 173 -29.26 14.19 15.64
C THR A 173 -28.04 13.71 16.43
N GLN A 174 -27.79 12.40 16.51
CA GLN A 174 -26.68 11.83 17.29
C GLN A 174 -25.34 11.85 16.54
N ASP A 175 -25.34 11.56 15.24
CA ASP A 175 -24.12 11.60 14.41
C ASP A 175 -23.54 13.02 14.26
N ALA A 176 -24.42 14.02 14.19
CA ALA A 176 -24.01 15.43 14.12
C ALA A 176 -23.38 15.91 15.43
N GLU A 177 -23.88 15.46 16.58
CA GLU A 177 -23.35 15.82 17.90
C GLU A 177 -22.03 15.10 18.18
N ALA A 178 -21.92 13.82 17.80
CA ALA A 178 -20.67 13.06 17.89
C ALA A 178 -19.56 13.67 17.01
N GLY A 179 -19.89 14.11 15.79
CA GLY A 179 -18.96 14.81 14.90
C GLY A 179 -18.45 16.14 15.48
N LYS A 180 -19.33 16.90 16.15
CA LYS A 180 -18.95 18.16 16.82
C LYS A 180 -18.03 17.93 18.02
N ILE A 181 -18.29 16.90 18.82
CA ILE A 181 -17.45 16.52 19.97
C ILE A 181 -16.06 16.12 19.47
N GLN A 182 -15.97 15.35 18.38
CA GLN A 182 -14.71 14.94 17.79
C GLN A 182 -13.89 16.13 17.25
N ALA A 183 -14.53 17.08 16.55
CA ALA A 183 -13.86 18.26 16.02
C ALA A 183 -13.28 19.16 17.13
N ARG A 184 -14.01 19.36 18.24
CA ARG A 184 -13.52 20.12 19.41
C ARG A 184 -12.33 19.44 20.08
N SER A 185 -12.41 18.12 20.26
CA SER A 185 -11.31 17.35 20.85
C SER A 185 -10.05 17.39 19.98
N LEU A 186 -10.19 17.34 18.65
CA LEU A 186 -9.07 17.44 17.72
C LEU A 186 -8.42 18.83 17.75
N LEU A 187 -9.22 19.90 17.75
CA LEU A 187 -8.71 21.26 17.82
C LEU A 187 -7.88 21.48 19.11
N HIS A 188 -8.40 21.04 20.26
CA HIS A 188 -7.70 21.11 21.53
C HIS A 188 -6.37 20.36 21.50
N SER A 189 -6.35 19.15 20.92
CA SER A 189 -5.12 18.37 20.79
C SER A 189 -4.06 19.01 19.89
N ILE A 190 -4.47 19.83 18.91
CA ILE A 190 -3.56 20.56 18.03
C ILE A 190 -2.97 21.77 18.75
N GLU A 191 -3.80 22.52 19.51
CA GLU A 191 -3.34 23.70 20.24
C GLU A 191 -2.35 23.32 21.34
N GLU A 192 -2.63 22.26 22.07
CA GLU A 192 -1.72 21.72 23.08
C GLU A 192 -0.45 21.08 22.50
N SER A 193 -0.40 20.72 21.22
CA SER A 193 0.83 20.14 20.66
C SER A 193 1.90 21.18 20.39
N GLY A 194 1.54 22.47 20.36
CA GLY A 194 2.45 23.55 19.96
C GLY A 194 3.01 23.35 18.55
N TYR A 195 2.29 22.62 17.68
CA TYR A 195 2.75 22.32 16.33
C TYR A 195 2.79 23.63 15.51
N PRO A 196 3.92 23.98 14.87
CA PRO A 196 4.00 25.17 14.04
C PRO A 196 3.13 24.98 12.79
N ILE A 197 1.97 25.65 12.78
CA ILE A 197 1.00 25.50 11.70
C ILE A 197 1.42 26.41 10.54
N GLU A 198 1.85 25.82 9.43
CA GLU A 198 2.22 26.53 8.19
C GLU A 198 1.00 26.91 7.31
N VAL A 199 -0.22 26.86 7.88
CA VAL A 199 -1.47 27.19 7.20
C VAL A 199 -1.81 28.66 7.48
N ASP A 200 -2.40 29.32 6.49
CA ASP A 200 -2.91 30.70 6.60
C ASP A 200 -3.68 30.93 7.92
N GLU A 201 -3.27 31.97 8.65
CA GLU A 201 -3.78 32.29 9.99
C GLU A 201 -5.28 32.63 9.97
N MET A 202 -5.76 33.16 8.84
CA MET A 202 -7.17 33.49 8.59
C MET A 202 -8.04 32.22 8.50
N THR A 203 -7.51 31.16 7.87
CA THR A 203 -8.17 29.85 7.74
C THR A 203 -8.30 29.12 9.09
N ILE A 204 -7.25 29.14 9.91
CA ILE A 204 -7.27 28.54 11.26
C ILE A 204 -8.25 29.30 12.16
N SER A 205 -8.26 30.63 12.07
CA SER A 205 -9.17 31.49 12.82
C SER A 205 -10.64 31.24 12.45
N SER A 206 -10.92 31.00 11.17
CA SER A 206 -12.25 30.60 10.68
C SER A 206 -12.68 29.25 11.26
N LEU A 207 -11.81 28.23 11.24
CA LEU A 207 -12.07 26.92 11.83
C LEU A 207 -12.35 27.01 13.34
N ARG A 208 -11.53 27.76 14.09
CA ARG A 208 -11.74 28.02 15.52
C ARG A 208 -13.12 28.60 15.80
N SER A 209 -13.51 29.62 15.02
CA SER A 209 -14.81 30.29 15.15
C SER A 209 -15.98 29.32 14.89
N LYS A 210 -15.92 28.54 13.81
CA LYS A 210 -16.95 27.55 13.45
C LYS A 210 -17.09 26.43 14.49
N ILE A 211 -15.97 25.89 14.96
CA ILE A 211 -15.96 24.83 15.98
C ILE A 211 -16.43 25.36 17.34
N GLY A 212 -16.05 26.59 17.69
CA GLY A 212 -16.53 27.28 18.89
C GLY A 212 -18.05 27.43 18.88
N LYS A 213 -18.61 27.90 17.77
CA LYS A 213 -20.06 28.08 17.55
C LYS A 213 -20.82 26.77 17.35
N GLY A 214 -20.14 25.63 17.17
CA GLY A 214 -20.76 24.33 16.95
C GLY A 214 -21.44 24.20 15.59
N GLU A 215 -20.95 24.95 14.60
CA GLU A 215 -21.38 24.89 13.20
C GLU A 215 -20.87 23.62 12.52
N LEU A 216 -21.55 23.19 11.45
CA LEU A 216 -21.11 22.06 10.63
C LEU A 216 -19.91 22.50 9.77
N LEU A 217 -18.82 21.75 9.86
CA LEU A 217 -17.65 21.93 9.02
C LEU A 217 -17.94 21.42 7.61
N THR A 218 -17.38 22.08 6.60
CA THR A 218 -17.36 21.52 5.23
C THR A 218 -16.45 20.29 5.18
N ARG A 219 -16.57 19.49 4.11
CA ARG A 219 -15.69 18.32 3.91
C ARG A 219 -14.21 18.71 3.83
N GLU A 220 -13.90 19.86 3.26
CA GLU A 220 -12.53 20.38 3.16
C GLU A 220 -12.00 20.81 4.52
N GLU A 221 -12.84 21.48 5.32
CA GLU A 221 -12.52 21.91 6.68
C GLU A 221 -12.29 20.73 7.63
N ASP A 222 -13.12 19.67 7.55
CA ASP A 222 -12.93 18.46 8.35
C ASP A 222 -11.65 17.71 7.94
N ARG A 223 -11.35 17.64 6.64
CA ARG A 223 -10.12 17.03 6.13
C ARG A 223 -8.88 17.79 6.59
N LEU A 224 -8.93 19.12 6.53
CA LEU A 224 -7.85 19.99 7.01
C LEU A 224 -7.63 19.82 8.52
N LEU A 225 -8.70 19.80 9.31
CA LEU A 225 -8.64 19.61 10.77
C LEU A 225 -8.03 18.25 11.14
N ARG A 226 -8.44 17.16 10.46
CA ARG A 226 -7.86 15.82 10.67
C ARG A 226 -6.39 15.78 10.28
N GLY A 227 -6.03 16.35 9.13
CA GLY A 227 -4.64 16.41 8.67
C GLY A 227 -3.73 17.19 9.64
N LEU A 228 -4.21 18.32 10.19
CA LEU A 228 -3.49 19.05 11.23
C LEU A 228 -3.37 18.23 12.52
N GLY A 229 -4.43 17.51 12.90
CA GLY A 229 -4.41 16.60 14.05
C GLY A 229 -3.36 15.49 13.91
N ASP A 230 -3.17 14.95 12.71
CA ASP A 230 -2.17 13.91 12.45
C ASP A 230 -0.75 14.47 12.57
N LYS A 231 -0.50 15.64 11.97
CA LYS A 231 0.78 16.35 12.08
C LYS A 231 1.11 16.73 13.52
N ALA A 232 0.12 17.21 14.29
CA ALA A 232 0.26 17.51 15.72
C ALA A 232 0.65 16.28 16.56
N ARG A 233 0.10 15.09 16.24
CA ARG A 233 0.46 13.84 16.91
C ARG A 233 1.88 13.40 16.57
N GLU A 234 2.29 13.47 15.31
CA GLU A 234 3.67 13.16 14.91
C GLU A 234 4.67 14.15 15.51
N TRP A 235 4.32 15.44 15.58
CA TRP A 235 5.12 16.46 16.26
C TRP A 235 5.33 16.14 17.74
N ARG A 236 4.29 15.78 18.49
CA ARG A 236 4.43 15.36 19.89
C ARG A 236 5.34 14.14 20.05
N LYS A 237 5.25 13.16 19.15
CA LYS A 237 6.15 12.00 19.17
C LYS A 237 7.60 12.43 18.93
N ALA A 238 7.84 13.32 17.98
CA ALA A 238 9.17 13.84 17.67
C ALA A 238 9.75 14.63 18.85
N VAL A 239 8.96 15.52 19.47
CA VAL A 239 9.39 16.28 20.67
C VAL A 239 9.70 15.33 21.83
N LYS A 240 8.85 14.34 22.08
CA LYS A 240 9.09 13.33 23.13
C LYS A 240 10.35 12.52 22.85
N SER A 241 10.50 12.02 21.63
CA SER A 241 11.71 11.30 21.21
C SER A 241 12.96 12.17 21.36
N SER A 242 12.88 13.46 21.02
CA SER A 242 14.00 14.38 21.15
C SER A 242 14.34 14.69 22.62
N SER A 243 13.36 14.69 23.52
CA SER A 243 13.60 14.88 24.96
C SER A 243 14.17 13.64 25.66
N GLU A 244 14.05 12.47 25.04
CA GLU A 244 14.55 11.19 25.53
C GLU A 244 15.96 10.85 24.98
N THR A 245 16.48 11.65 24.04
CA THR A 245 17.84 11.48 23.50
C THR A 245 18.87 12.05 24.48
N GLU A 246 19.81 11.22 24.93
CA GLU A 246 20.93 11.67 25.75
C GLU A 246 21.83 12.63 24.95
N PRO A 247 22.38 13.70 25.56
CA PRO A 247 23.22 14.67 24.85
C PRO A 247 24.42 14.05 24.12
N ASP A 248 24.96 12.95 24.67
CA ASP A 248 26.11 12.23 24.11
C ASP A 248 25.76 11.42 22.84
N ASP A 249 24.47 11.14 22.61
CA ASP A 249 23.97 10.46 21.40
C ASP A 249 23.65 11.44 20.25
N THR A 250 23.77 12.74 20.50
CA THR A 250 23.63 13.77 19.47
C THR A 250 25.01 14.20 18.96
N LEU A 251 25.22 14.08 17.64
CA LEU A 251 26.42 14.62 16.99
C LEU A 251 26.55 16.11 17.33
N SER A 252 27.74 16.55 17.74
CA SER A 252 28.02 17.97 17.96
C SER A 252 27.76 18.74 16.67
N GLY A 253 26.72 19.58 16.68
CA GLY A 253 26.42 20.52 15.60
C GLY A 253 27.43 21.67 15.50
#